data_AF-A0A0G2F8Q5-F1
#
_entry.id   AF-A0A0G2F8Q5-F1
#
_cell.length_a   1.000
_cell.length_b   1.000
_cell.length_c   1.000
_cell.angle_alpha   90.00
_cell.angle_beta   90.00
_cell.angle_gamma   90.00
#
_symmetry.space_group_name_H-M   'P 1'
#
loop_
_entity.id
_entity.type
_entity.pdbx_description
1 polymer ?
#
loop_
_entity_poly.entity_id
_entity_poly.type
_entity_poly.pdbx_seq_one_letter_code
_entity_poly.pdbx_strand_id
1 'polypeptide(L)'
;MDALQQQAASDDTALFWDFRSATPNVNGATDACLVFGNAWASEGSDRPGLHDDYTDNLIKHVASTCNNTIVVLHNAGVRLVDQFVDNENVTALIFAHLPGQESGRALVSLLYGQSNSWGKLPYTVARNESDYGELLDPAKAEGDFELFPQANFTEGVYIDYRHFDANNIEPRYEFGYGLSYSTFSYANLEINQNSTSDTSEYPSGPVGVGGQSDLWDDLVSVTAEVQNTGTVNGTEVAQLYVQTPGTNRPRVLRGFEKPLLNPSQTSTVSFDLTRRDLSVWDTTTQKWLLQRGQYTVYVGSSSRNLPLNGTFNL
;
A
#
# COMPACT_ATOMS: atom_id res chain seq x y z
N MET A 1 16.00 18.75 9.41
CA MET A 1 16.13 19.48 10.69
C MET A 1 15.63 20.91 10.55
N ASP A 2 16.10 21.66 9.55
CA ASP A 2 15.74 23.07 9.33
C ASP A 2 14.23 23.35 9.34
N ALA A 3 13.42 22.49 8.70
CA ALA A 3 11.96 22.64 8.70
C ALA A 3 11.33 22.49 10.10
N LEU A 4 11.83 21.56 10.92
CA LEU A 4 11.37 21.40 12.30
C LEU A 4 11.80 22.57 13.18
N GLN A 5 13.00 23.12 12.96
CA GLN A 5 13.46 24.32 13.67
C GLN A 5 12.62 25.55 13.32
N GLN A 6 12.27 25.73 12.04
CA GLN A 6 11.40 26.82 11.60
C GLN A 6 10.01 26.71 12.22
N GLN A 7 9.44 25.49 12.23
CA GLN A 7 8.14 25.24 12.86
C GLN A 7 8.19 25.46 14.37
N ALA A 8 9.21 24.95 15.06
CA ALA A 8 9.38 25.15 16.50
C ALA A 8 9.49 26.64 16.88
N ALA A 9 10.21 27.43 16.06
CA ALA A 9 10.29 28.89 16.24
C ALA A 9 8.94 29.60 16.00
N SER A 10 8.10 29.09 15.10
CA SER A 10 6.75 29.61 14.88
C SER A 10 5.80 29.30 16.04
N ASP A 11 6.00 28.15 16.70
CA ASP A 11 5.14 27.67 17.78
C ASP A 11 5.61 28.12 19.17
N ASP A 12 6.74 28.83 19.26
CA ASP A 12 7.43 29.18 20.51
C ASP A 12 7.76 27.94 21.38
N THR A 13 8.20 26.86 20.71
CA THR A 13 8.57 25.58 21.35
C THR A 13 10.09 25.34 21.31
N ALA A 14 10.58 24.59 22.29
CA ALA A 14 11.98 24.18 22.34
C ALA A 14 12.18 22.87 21.58
N LEU A 15 13.17 22.84 20.67
CA LEU A 15 13.57 21.64 19.95
C LEU A 15 14.95 21.18 20.44
N PHE A 16 15.02 19.96 20.94
CA PHE A 16 16.27 19.27 21.29
C PHE A 16 16.51 18.12 20.31
N TRP A 17 17.77 17.84 19.98
CA TRP A 17 18.10 16.76 19.05
C TRP A 17 19.40 16.04 19.43
N ASP A 18 19.43 14.76 19.12
CA ASP A 18 20.61 13.92 19.16
C ASP A 18 20.66 13.10 17.86
N PHE A 19 21.76 13.23 17.11
CA PHE A 19 21.96 12.54 15.84
C PHE A 19 23.04 11.45 15.91
N ARG A 20 23.58 11.18 17.09
CA ARG A 20 24.80 10.38 17.27
C ARG A 20 24.60 9.21 18.21
N SER A 21 23.77 9.37 19.23
CA SER A 21 23.62 8.35 20.28
C SER A 21 22.60 7.28 19.87
N ALA A 22 22.96 6.01 20.08
CA ALA A 22 22.01 4.89 20.02
C ALA A 22 21.04 4.89 21.22
N THR A 23 21.47 5.47 22.34
CA THR A 23 20.69 5.58 23.58
C THR A 23 20.67 7.03 24.05
N PRO A 24 19.95 7.92 23.34
CA PRO A 24 19.92 9.34 23.68
C PRO A 24 19.28 9.55 25.06
N ASN A 25 19.69 10.61 25.75
CA ASN A 25 19.01 11.08 26.95
C ASN A 25 17.83 11.97 26.52
N VAL A 26 16.61 11.56 26.84
CA VAL A 26 15.40 12.34 26.58
C VAL A 26 15.19 13.32 27.73
N ASN A 27 14.99 14.59 27.40
CA ASN A 27 14.65 15.61 28.38
C ASN A 27 13.26 15.30 28.97
N GLY A 28 13.15 15.20 30.29
CA GLY A 28 11.89 14.90 30.97
C GLY A 28 10.78 15.96 30.78
N ALA A 29 11.11 17.13 30.24
CA ALA A 29 10.14 18.17 29.87
C ALA A 29 9.64 18.07 28.41
N THR A 30 10.02 17.02 27.66
CA THR A 30 9.61 16.83 26.26
C THR A 30 8.17 16.31 26.15
N ASP A 31 7.32 17.01 25.39
CA ASP A 31 5.93 16.60 25.12
C ASP A 31 5.78 15.51 24.04
N ALA A 32 6.70 15.47 23.07
CA ALA A 32 6.72 14.50 21.98
C ALA A 32 8.15 14.23 21.49
N CYS A 33 8.46 12.97 21.20
CA CYS A 33 9.77 12.56 20.70
C CYS A 33 9.66 12.08 19.26
N LEU A 34 10.40 12.72 18.36
CA LEU A 34 10.50 12.30 16.97
C LEU A 34 11.73 11.40 16.79
N VAL A 35 11.52 10.16 16.37
CA VAL A 35 12.61 9.21 16.07
C VAL A 35 12.66 8.95 14.58
N PHE A 36 13.83 9.17 13.98
CA PHE A 36 14.05 9.01 12.55
C PHE A 36 14.88 7.76 12.28
N GLY A 37 14.31 6.85 11.49
CA GLY A 37 14.99 5.67 10.96
C GLY A 37 15.11 5.72 9.45
N ASN A 38 16.06 4.98 8.89
CA ASN A 38 16.12 4.75 7.45
C ASN A 38 16.37 3.28 7.13
N ALA A 39 16.00 2.88 5.91
CA ALA A 39 16.36 1.59 5.34
C ALA A 39 16.79 1.81 3.90
N TRP A 40 18.11 1.85 3.70
CA TRP A 40 18.72 2.09 2.39
C TRP A 40 18.69 0.83 1.52
N ALA A 41 18.59 1.05 0.20
CA ALA A 41 18.82 0.06 -0.84
C ALA A 41 19.56 0.73 -2.00
N SER A 42 20.26 -0.05 -2.82
CA SER A 42 20.96 0.44 -4.02
C SER A 42 20.86 -0.56 -5.16
N GLU A 43 21.01 -0.08 -6.39
CA GLU A 43 21.25 -0.95 -7.54
C GLU A 43 22.45 -1.87 -7.28
N GLY A 44 22.34 -3.13 -7.72
CA GLY A 44 23.42 -4.11 -7.63
C GLY A 44 23.58 -4.79 -6.27
N SER A 45 22.75 -4.49 -5.27
CA SER A 45 22.75 -5.20 -3.98
C SER A 45 21.35 -5.32 -3.40
N ASP A 46 20.97 -6.54 -3.04
CA ASP A 46 19.79 -6.78 -2.22
C ASP A 46 20.07 -6.43 -0.76
N ARG A 47 19.01 -6.13 0.00
CA ARG A 47 19.12 -5.86 1.43
C ARG A 47 19.30 -7.18 2.19
N PRO A 48 20.09 -7.21 3.28
CA PRO A 48 20.30 -8.42 4.08
C PRO A 48 19.08 -8.80 4.93
N GLY A 49 18.12 -7.90 5.08
CA GLY A 49 16.90 -8.09 5.86
C GLY A 49 15.92 -6.93 5.69
N LEU A 50 14.74 -7.08 6.25
CA LEU A 50 13.64 -6.11 6.26
C LEU A 50 13.48 -5.41 7.61
N HIS A 51 14.24 -5.81 8.64
CA HIS A 51 14.36 -5.09 9.91
C HIS A 51 15.81 -4.62 10.14
N ASP A 52 15.99 -3.71 11.10
CA ASP A 52 17.30 -3.21 11.50
C ASP A 52 17.34 -3.06 13.02
N ASP A 53 18.11 -3.94 13.67
CA ASP A 53 18.23 -4.01 15.12
C ASP A 53 18.72 -2.70 15.74
N TYR A 54 19.60 -1.97 15.05
CA TYR A 54 20.11 -0.70 15.56
C TYR A 54 18.99 0.33 15.70
N THR A 55 18.24 0.58 14.62
CA THR A 55 17.11 1.51 14.60
C THR A 55 15.98 1.03 15.52
N ASP A 56 15.70 -0.27 15.56
CA ASP A 56 14.65 -0.82 16.43
C ASP A 56 15.01 -0.63 17.91
N ASN A 57 16.26 -0.82 18.30
CA ASN A 57 16.72 -0.58 19.66
C ASN A 57 16.72 0.91 20.02
N LEU A 58 17.08 1.80 19.09
CA LEU A 58 16.95 3.26 19.28
C LEU A 58 15.49 3.64 19.55
N ILE A 59 14.55 3.16 18.75
CA ILE A 59 13.11 3.43 18.94
C ILE A 59 12.63 2.88 20.29
N LYS A 60 12.96 1.63 20.62
CA LYS A 60 12.62 1.01 21.91
C LYS A 60 13.17 1.81 23.10
N HIS A 61 14.41 2.28 23.01
CA HIS A 61 15.04 3.09 24.05
C HIS A 61 14.31 4.43 24.24
N VAL A 62 14.05 5.16 23.16
CA VAL A 62 13.30 6.43 23.25
C VAL A 62 11.90 6.20 23.80
N ALA A 63 11.19 5.18 23.31
CA ALA A 63 9.86 4.82 23.80
C ALA A 63 9.87 4.39 25.28
N SER A 64 10.98 3.91 25.84
CA SER A 64 11.09 3.59 27.27
C SER A 64 11.15 4.83 28.18
N THR A 65 11.48 6.00 27.62
CA THR A 65 11.67 7.25 28.36
C THR A 65 10.71 8.37 27.93
N CYS A 66 10.05 8.21 26.77
CA CYS A 66 9.12 9.18 26.20
C CYS A 66 7.81 8.49 25.85
N ASN A 67 6.72 8.87 26.51
CA ASN A 67 5.40 8.26 26.35
C ASN A 67 4.65 8.68 25.07
N ASN A 68 5.21 9.61 24.30
CA ASN A 68 4.66 10.10 23.04
C ASN A 68 5.75 10.07 21.96
N THR A 69 6.09 8.87 21.52
CA THR A 69 7.13 8.62 20.51
C THR A 69 6.52 8.49 19.13
N ILE A 70 6.91 9.37 18.21
CA ILE A 70 6.49 9.39 16.81
C ILE A 70 7.66 8.91 15.96
N VAL A 71 7.48 7.80 15.26
CA VAL A 71 8.51 7.18 14.42
C VAL A 71 8.34 7.60 12.97
N VAL A 72 9.42 8.04 12.33
CA VAL A 72 9.44 8.40 10.91
C VAL A 72 10.51 7.57 10.19
N LEU A 73 10.08 6.76 9.22
CA LEU A 73 10.97 5.86 8.46
C LEU A 73 11.14 6.36 7.03
N HIS A 74 12.39 6.56 6.63
CA HIS A 74 12.80 6.81 5.25
C HIS A 74 13.35 5.52 4.64
N ASN A 75 12.49 4.74 3.99
CA ASN A 75 12.77 3.38 3.56
C ASN A 75 12.61 3.19 2.04
N ALA A 76 13.58 2.53 1.43
CA ALA A 76 13.53 2.08 0.04
C ALA A 76 12.86 0.70 -0.04
N GLY A 77 11.52 0.68 0.11
CA GLY A 77 10.70 -0.55 0.09
C GLY A 77 10.37 -1.07 1.50
N VAL A 78 9.88 -2.31 1.60
CA VAL A 78 9.36 -2.89 2.86
C VAL A 78 10.34 -2.70 4.03
N ARG A 79 9.82 -2.25 5.18
CA ARG A 79 10.53 -2.22 6.46
C ARG A 79 9.57 -2.72 7.54
N LEU A 80 9.92 -3.82 8.21
CA LEU A 80 9.10 -4.39 9.28
C LEU A 80 9.11 -3.47 10.49
N VAL A 81 8.07 -3.54 11.32
CA VAL A 81 7.92 -2.67 12.49
C VAL A 81 7.46 -3.40 13.75
N ASP A 82 7.19 -4.70 13.66
CA ASP A 82 6.70 -5.56 14.74
C ASP A 82 7.58 -5.55 15.99
N GLN A 83 8.86 -5.16 15.87
CA GLN A 83 9.75 -5.04 17.00
C GLN A 83 9.38 -3.91 17.97
N PHE A 84 8.72 -2.84 17.51
CA PHE A 84 8.47 -1.66 18.34
C PHE A 84 7.05 -1.10 18.23
N VAL A 85 6.31 -1.43 17.17
CA VAL A 85 5.05 -0.74 16.84
C VAL A 85 3.91 -0.97 17.84
N ASP A 86 3.93 -2.10 18.55
CA ASP A 86 2.92 -2.43 19.58
C ASP A 86 3.28 -1.85 20.96
N ASN A 87 4.37 -1.09 21.08
CA ASN A 87 4.70 -0.38 22.31
C ASN A 87 3.72 0.79 22.51
N GLU A 88 3.03 0.84 23.66
CA GLU A 88 2.03 1.87 23.99
C GLU A 88 2.58 3.30 23.92
N ASN A 89 3.89 3.48 24.12
CA ASN A 89 4.55 4.77 24.05
C ASN A 89 4.89 5.20 22.60
N VAL A 90 4.73 4.31 21.61
CA VAL A 90 4.82 4.63 20.19
C VAL A 90 3.43 5.03 19.69
N THR A 91 3.21 6.32 19.55
CA THR A 91 1.88 6.91 19.30
C THR A 91 1.59 7.11 17.82
N ALA A 92 2.63 7.16 16.98
CA ALA A 92 2.48 7.26 15.53
C ALA A 92 3.69 6.69 14.78
N LEU A 93 3.42 6.18 13.57
CA LEU A 93 4.42 5.70 12.63
C LEU A 93 4.13 6.29 11.25
N ILE A 94 5.15 6.87 10.61
CA ILE A 94 5.07 7.44 9.27
C ILE A 94 6.12 6.77 8.38
N PHE A 95 5.66 6.07 7.33
CA PHE A 95 6.52 5.65 6.24
C PHE A 95 6.68 6.79 5.24
N ALA A 96 7.72 7.61 5.42
CA ALA A 96 8.03 8.76 4.58
C ALA A 96 8.70 8.38 3.25
N HIS A 97 9.12 7.12 3.08
CA HIS A 97 9.78 6.61 1.87
C HIS A 97 10.98 7.48 1.47
N LEU A 98 11.06 7.91 0.20
CA LEU A 98 12.16 8.69 -0.37
C LEU A 98 11.63 10.03 -0.90
N PRO A 99 11.38 11.04 -0.03
CA PRO A 99 10.65 12.27 -0.37
C PRO A 99 11.49 13.34 -1.10
N GLY A 100 12.72 13.00 -1.51
CA GLY A 100 13.62 13.93 -2.20
C GLY A 100 14.03 15.14 -1.34
N GLN A 101 14.38 16.24 -2.00
CA GLN A 101 14.94 17.44 -1.36
C GLN A 101 14.00 18.15 -0.38
N GLU A 102 12.67 18.01 -0.54
CA GLU A 102 11.68 18.69 0.32
C GLU A 102 11.23 17.83 1.52
N SER A 103 11.98 16.78 1.87
CA SER A 103 11.72 15.84 2.98
C SER A 103 11.19 16.53 4.25
N GLY A 104 11.93 17.51 4.76
CA GLY A 104 11.59 18.16 6.02
C GLY A 104 10.29 18.95 5.99
N ARG A 105 10.05 19.71 4.91
CA ARG A 105 8.84 20.53 4.76
C ARG A 105 7.60 19.68 4.56
N ALA A 106 7.72 18.64 3.73
CA ALA A 106 6.63 17.69 3.51
C ALA A 106 6.23 16.99 4.83
N LEU A 107 7.22 16.55 5.62
CA LEU A 107 6.96 15.92 6.90
C LEU A 107 6.31 16.86 7.92
N VAL A 108 6.83 18.08 8.08
CA VAL A 108 6.24 19.07 9.00
C VAL A 108 4.79 19.34 8.64
N SER A 109 4.47 19.48 7.35
CA SER A 109 3.10 19.69 6.88
C SER A 109 2.16 18.55 7.30
N LEU A 110 2.64 17.31 7.31
CA LEU A 110 1.89 16.15 7.80
C LEU A 110 1.77 16.14 9.33
N LEU A 111 2.88 16.31 10.06
CA LEU A 111 2.90 16.28 11.53
C LEU A 111 1.96 17.32 12.15
N TYR A 112 1.82 18.48 11.51
CA TYR A 112 1.00 19.59 11.98
C TYR A 112 -0.40 19.63 11.35
N GLY A 113 -0.79 18.62 10.57
CA GLY A 113 -2.11 18.56 9.94
C GLY A 113 -2.39 19.68 8.92
N GLN A 114 -1.34 20.35 8.41
CA GLN A 114 -1.46 21.35 7.35
C GLN A 114 -1.80 20.70 6.01
N SER A 115 -1.35 19.46 5.82
CA SER A 115 -1.74 18.57 4.73
C SER A 115 -2.31 17.28 5.31
N ASN A 116 -3.29 16.72 4.62
CA ASN A 116 -3.90 15.46 5.02
C ASN A 116 -2.96 14.29 4.76
N SER A 117 -2.89 13.36 5.69
CA SER A 117 -2.34 12.02 5.41
C SER A 117 -3.36 11.23 4.59
N TRP A 118 -3.02 10.98 3.34
CA TRP A 118 -3.79 10.13 2.41
C TRP A 118 -2.92 9.07 1.73
N GLY A 119 -1.64 9.03 2.08
CA GLY A 119 -0.70 8.04 1.57
C GLY A 119 -1.11 6.63 2.01
N LYS A 120 -1.11 5.70 1.06
CA LYS A 120 -1.37 4.28 1.33
C LYS A 120 -0.21 3.44 0.81
N LEU A 121 0.06 2.32 1.48
CA LEU A 121 1.20 1.46 1.18
C LEU A 121 1.08 0.84 -0.22
N PRO A 122 2.10 0.97 -1.08
CA PRO A 122 2.12 0.35 -2.39
C PRO A 122 2.64 -1.10 -2.36
N TYR A 123 2.84 -1.67 -1.17
CA TYR A 123 3.32 -3.03 -0.91
C TYR A 123 2.76 -3.50 0.44
N THR A 124 2.80 -4.81 0.68
CA THR A 124 2.41 -5.40 1.95
C THR A 124 3.56 -5.30 2.96
N VAL A 125 3.28 -4.95 4.22
CA VAL A 125 4.24 -5.01 5.34
C VAL A 125 3.86 -6.20 6.23
N ALA A 126 4.72 -7.21 6.24
CA ALA A 126 4.52 -8.43 7.04
C ALA A 126 4.68 -8.20 8.55
N ARG A 127 4.30 -9.22 9.33
CA ARG A 127 4.65 -9.28 10.76
C ARG A 127 6.04 -9.85 10.96
N ASN A 128 6.41 -10.83 10.14
CA ASN A 128 7.72 -11.46 10.13
C ASN A 128 8.25 -11.58 8.70
N GLU A 129 9.57 -11.62 8.55
CA GLU A 129 10.26 -11.86 7.29
C GLU A 129 9.83 -13.20 6.66
N SER A 130 9.65 -14.22 7.50
CA SER A 130 9.20 -15.55 7.06
C SER A 130 7.84 -15.56 6.36
N ASP A 131 7.00 -14.55 6.58
CA ASP A 131 5.66 -14.46 5.97
C ASP A 131 5.73 -14.29 4.44
N TYR A 132 6.83 -13.70 3.93
CA TYR A 132 7.09 -13.62 2.49
C TYR A 132 7.52 -14.96 1.89
N GLY A 133 7.96 -15.91 2.72
CA GLY A 133 8.44 -17.22 2.27
C GLY A 133 9.61 -17.11 1.29
N GLU A 134 9.55 -17.90 0.22
CA GLU A 134 10.58 -17.92 -0.84
C GLU A 134 10.68 -16.61 -1.63
N LEU A 135 9.69 -15.70 -1.51
CA LEU A 135 9.70 -14.40 -2.20
C LEU A 135 10.66 -13.39 -1.57
N LEU A 136 11.11 -13.64 -0.35
CA LEU A 136 11.97 -12.71 0.39
C LEU A 136 13.39 -12.69 -0.15
N ASP A 137 13.94 -13.89 -0.36
CA ASP A 137 15.36 -14.08 -0.57
C ASP A 137 15.70 -14.11 -2.06
N PRO A 138 16.86 -13.56 -2.46
CA PRO A 138 17.31 -13.65 -3.84
C PRO A 138 17.69 -15.09 -4.17
N ALA A 139 17.54 -15.47 -5.45
CA ALA A 139 18.08 -16.71 -5.96
C ALA A 139 19.61 -16.68 -5.88
N LYS A 140 20.20 -17.59 -5.10
CA LYS A 140 21.65 -17.71 -4.93
C LYS A 140 22.23 -18.71 -5.91
N ALA A 141 23.47 -18.46 -6.33
CA ALA A 141 24.27 -19.41 -7.08
C ALA A 141 24.66 -20.58 -6.15
N GLU A 142 24.02 -21.74 -6.33
CA GLU A 142 24.23 -22.91 -5.47
C GLU A 142 24.24 -24.21 -6.30
N GLY A 143 24.94 -25.23 -5.80
CA GLY A 143 24.98 -26.58 -6.38
C GLY A 143 25.59 -26.62 -7.79
N ASP A 144 25.04 -27.49 -8.64
CA ASP A 144 25.50 -27.72 -10.01
C ASP A 144 25.36 -26.47 -10.92
N PHE A 145 24.60 -25.47 -10.48
CA PHE A 145 24.31 -24.23 -11.20
C PHE A 145 25.06 -23.02 -10.65
N GLU A 146 26.13 -23.20 -9.89
CA GLU A 146 26.93 -22.10 -9.32
C GLU A 146 27.42 -21.10 -10.39
N LEU A 147 27.75 -21.56 -11.59
CA LEU A 147 28.15 -20.70 -12.72
C LEU A 147 26.97 -20.15 -13.53
N PHE A 148 25.75 -20.63 -13.28
CA PHE A 148 24.53 -20.30 -14.01
C PHE A 148 23.32 -20.24 -13.05
N PRO A 149 23.27 -19.28 -12.11
CA PRO A 149 22.22 -19.23 -11.09
C PRO A 149 20.82 -19.25 -11.74
N GLN A 150 19.92 -20.04 -11.15
CA GLN A 150 18.55 -20.22 -11.63
C GLN A 150 17.59 -19.60 -10.63
N ALA A 151 16.57 -18.88 -11.13
CA ALA A 151 15.48 -18.36 -10.33
C ALA A 151 14.16 -18.89 -10.89
N ASN A 152 13.55 -19.83 -10.19
CA ASN A 152 12.30 -20.45 -10.62
C ASN A 152 11.12 -19.75 -9.96
N PHE A 153 10.29 -19.09 -10.77
CA PHE A 153 9.14 -18.31 -10.29
C PHE A 153 7.92 -19.21 -10.15
N THR A 154 8.01 -20.18 -9.22
CA THR A 154 6.99 -21.23 -9.03
C THR A 154 5.71 -20.70 -8.39
N GLU A 155 5.79 -19.56 -7.70
CA GLU A 155 4.67 -18.79 -7.17
C GLU A 155 3.77 -18.21 -8.26
N GLY A 156 4.26 -18.09 -9.50
CA GLY A 156 3.53 -17.48 -10.60
C GLY A 156 3.04 -16.05 -10.30
N VAL A 157 1.73 -15.86 -10.19
CA VAL A 157 1.11 -14.52 -9.98
C VAL A 157 0.95 -14.16 -8.51
N TYR A 158 1.25 -15.08 -7.58
CA TYR A 158 1.04 -14.94 -6.15
C TYR A 158 2.24 -14.25 -5.48
N ILE A 159 2.37 -12.95 -5.74
CA ILE A 159 3.37 -12.07 -5.10
C ILE A 159 2.69 -10.97 -4.29
N ASP A 160 3.42 -10.39 -3.34
CA ASP A 160 2.92 -9.34 -2.43
C ASP A 160 1.56 -9.72 -1.81
N TYR A 161 0.55 -8.85 -1.80
CA TYR A 161 -0.75 -9.12 -1.17
C TYR A 161 -1.45 -10.37 -1.71
N ARG A 162 -1.17 -10.79 -2.95
CA ARG A 162 -1.76 -12.01 -3.53
C ARG A 162 -1.20 -13.26 -2.87
N HIS A 163 0.08 -13.26 -2.49
CA HIS A 163 0.69 -14.33 -1.69
C HIS A 163 0.04 -14.41 -0.32
N PHE A 164 -0.12 -13.26 0.34
CA PHE A 164 -0.72 -13.18 1.68
C PHE A 164 -2.18 -13.62 1.67
N ASP A 165 -2.94 -13.22 0.65
CA ASP A 165 -4.35 -13.62 0.49
C ASP A 165 -4.48 -15.11 0.16
N ALA A 166 -3.64 -15.65 -0.74
CA ALA A 166 -3.71 -17.06 -1.14
C ALA A 166 -3.33 -18.02 -0.01
N ASN A 167 -2.41 -17.60 0.87
CA ASN A 167 -1.94 -18.41 2.00
C ASN A 167 -2.64 -18.06 3.32
N ASN A 168 -3.63 -17.17 3.30
CA ASN A 168 -4.34 -16.70 4.50
C ASN A 168 -3.39 -16.20 5.61
N ILE A 169 -2.36 -15.45 5.21
CA ILE A 169 -1.37 -14.83 6.10
C ILE A 169 -1.87 -13.44 6.46
N GLU A 170 -1.82 -13.06 7.73
CA GLU A 170 -2.23 -11.73 8.21
C GLU A 170 -1.02 -10.78 8.25
N PRO A 171 -0.97 -9.75 7.38
CA PRO A 171 0.11 -8.77 7.40
C PRO A 171 0.00 -7.85 8.63
N ARG A 172 1.07 -7.10 8.92
CA ARG A 172 1.02 -5.99 9.87
C ARG A 172 0.23 -4.82 9.28
N TYR A 173 0.55 -4.47 8.04
CA TYR A 173 -0.17 -3.51 7.23
C TYR A 173 -0.33 -4.06 5.81
N GLU A 174 -1.55 -4.19 5.36
CA GLU A 174 -1.89 -4.76 4.07
C GLU A 174 -1.56 -3.79 2.91
N PHE A 175 -1.48 -4.33 1.69
CA PHE A 175 -1.40 -3.52 0.49
C PHE A 175 -2.57 -2.54 0.42
N GLY A 176 -2.25 -1.28 0.10
CA GLY A 176 -3.22 -0.20 0.06
C GLY A 176 -3.70 0.26 1.43
N TYR A 177 -3.04 -0.11 2.54
CA TYR A 177 -3.35 0.43 3.88
C TYR A 177 -2.73 1.82 4.10
N GLY A 178 -3.46 2.70 4.78
CA GLY A 178 -2.96 3.99 5.22
C GLY A 178 -4.00 4.73 6.03
N LEU A 179 -3.58 5.35 7.13
CA LEU A 179 -4.46 6.14 7.98
C LEU A 179 -4.59 7.58 7.47
N SER A 180 -5.72 8.18 7.81
CA SER A 180 -6.00 9.59 7.61
C SER A 180 -6.35 10.26 8.94
N TYR A 181 -6.28 11.59 8.97
CA TYR A 181 -6.80 12.38 10.10
C TYR A 181 -8.33 12.47 10.11
N SER A 182 -8.98 12.02 9.02
CA SER A 182 -10.43 11.83 8.97
C SER A 182 -10.80 10.36 8.79
N THR A 183 -12.10 10.06 8.86
CA THR A 183 -12.65 8.72 8.63
C THR A 183 -13.60 8.72 7.44
N PHE A 184 -13.69 7.61 6.72
CA PHE A 184 -14.51 7.49 5.52
C PHE A 184 -15.43 6.27 5.59
N SER A 185 -16.63 6.43 5.04
CA SER A 185 -17.59 5.33 4.88
C SER A 185 -17.91 5.13 3.41
N TYR A 186 -18.27 3.90 3.06
CA TYR A 186 -18.56 3.46 1.70
C TYR A 186 -20.00 2.96 1.62
N ALA A 187 -20.73 3.38 0.61
CA ALA A 187 -22.12 2.98 0.38
C ALA A 187 -22.44 2.89 -1.12
N ASN A 188 -23.66 2.43 -1.42
CA ASN A 188 -24.29 2.53 -2.74
C ASN A 188 -23.39 2.00 -3.89
N LEU A 189 -22.97 0.74 -3.77
CA LEU A 189 -22.26 0.05 -4.85
C LEU A 189 -23.22 -0.21 -6.02
N GLU A 190 -22.90 0.29 -7.19
CA GLU A 190 -23.63 -0.02 -8.43
C GLU A 190 -22.68 -0.63 -9.47
N ILE A 191 -23.21 -1.57 -10.25
CA ILE A 191 -22.47 -2.27 -11.30
C ILE A 191 -23.29 -2.18 -12.58
N ASN A 192 -22.74 -1.49 -13.58
CA ASN A 192 -23.39 -1.25 -14.85
C ASN A 192 -22.60 -1.94 -15.97
N GLN A 193 -23.20 -2.96 -16.58
CA GLN A 193 -22.61 -3.64 -17.73
C GLN A 193 -22.98 -2.89 -19.02
N ASN A 194 -22.00 -2.63 -19.87
CA ASN A 194 -22.28 -2.02 -21.17
C ASN A 194 -22.89 -3.09 -22.10
N SER A 195 -24.19 -2.99 -22.32
CA SER A 195 -24.96 -3.95 -23.13
C SER A 195 -24.58 -3.96 -24.62
N THR A 196 -23.84 -2.95 -25.07
CA THR A 196 -23.40 -2.84 -26.47
C THR A 196 -21.97 -3.32 -26.69
N SER A 197 -21.21 -3.58 -25.63
CA SER A 197 -19.83 -4.02 -25.75
C SER A 197 -19.76 -5.47 -26.26
N ASP A 198 -18.81 -5.74 -27.15
CA ASP A 198 -18.50 -7.11 -27.54
C ASP A 198 -17.89 -7.85 -26.35
N THR A 199 -18.49 -8.97 -25.97
CA THR A 199 -18.00 -9.85 -24.90
C THR A 199 -17.48 -11.17 -25.46
N SER A 200 -17.18 -11.25 -26.76
CA SER A 200 -16.51 -12.41 -27.39
C SER A 200 -15.35 -12.94 -26.54
N GLU A 201 -15.13 -14.26 -26.57
CA GLU A 201 -14.16 -14.92 -25.68
C GLU A 201 -12.72 -14.40 -25.88
N TYR A 202 -12.35 -14.11 -27.12
CA TYR A 202 -11.03 -13.63 -27.50
C TYR A 202 -11.14 -12.29 -28.23
N PRO A 203 -10.17 -11.38 -28.01
CA PRO A 203 -10.11 -10.15 -28.78
C PRO A 203 -9.84 -10.42 -30.26
N SER A 204 -10.42 -9.58 -31.10
CA SER A 204 -10.36 -9.62 -32.56
C SER A 204 -9.84 -8.32 -33.18
N GLY A 205 -9.68 -7.28 -32.37
CA GLY A 205 -9.18 -5.98 -32.79
C GLY A 205 -7.75 -6.06 -33.36
N PRO A 206 -7.38 -5.08 -34.21
CA PRO A 206 -6.01 -4.96 -34.71
C PRO A 206 -5.01 -4.83 -33.55
N VAL A 207 -3.85 -5.46 -33.72
CA VAL A 207 -2.75 -5.35 -32.75
C VAL A 207 -2.08 -3.99 -32.88
N GLY A 208 -2.00 -3.26 -31.77
CA GLY A 208 -1.31 -1.99 -31.64
C GLY A 208 -0.42 -1.92 -30.41
N VAL A 209 0.02 -0.71 -30.04
CA VAL A 209 0.77 -0.48 -28.81
C VAL A 209 -0.09 -0.91 -27.61
N GLY A 210 0.43 -1.80 -26.78
CA GLY A 210 -0.29 -2.32 -25.60
C GLY A 210 -1.12 -3.59 -25.86
N GLY A 211 -1.28 -4.04 -27.11
CA GLY A 211 -2.00 -5.28 -27.45
C GLY A 211 -3.09 -5.06 -28.51
N GLN A 212 -4.01 -6.03 -28.63
CA GLN A 212 -5.21 -5.86 -29.47
C GLN A 212 -6.06 -4.70 -28.96
N SER A 213 -6.57 -3.86 -29.87
CA SER A 213 -7.24 -2.61 -29.50
C SER A 213 -8.46 -2.79 -28.60
N ASP A 214 -9.23 -3.86 -28.82
CA ASP A 214 -10.45 -4.21 -28.08
C ASP A 214 -10.19 -4.81 -26.69
N LEU A 215 -8.93 -5.01 -26.30
CA LEU A 215 -8.55 -5.27 -24.90
C LEU A 215 -8.87 -4.10 -23.98
N TRP A 216 -8.94 -2.90 -24.53
CA TRP A 216 -9.08 -1.66 -23.79
C TRP A 216 -10.51 -1.11 -23.83
N ASP A 217 -11.45 -1.85 -24.41
CA ASP A 217 -12.86 -1.49 -24.40
C ASP A 217 -13.43 -1.67 -22.99
N ASP A 218 -14.16 -0.66 -22.52
CA ASP A 218 -14.87 -0.71 -21.23
C ASP A 218 -16.08 -1.64 -21.34
N LEU A 219 -16.10 -2.66 -20.47
CA LEU A 219 -17.18 -3.66 -20.44
C LEU A 219 -18.13 -3.42 -19.27
N VAL A 220 -17.58 -3.00 -18.12
CA VAL A 220 -18.34 -2.84 -16.87
C VAL A 220 -17.87 -1.57 -16.18
N SER A 221 -18.82 -0.75 -15.73
CA SER A 221 -18.56 0.40 -14.88
C SER A 221 -19.04 0.10 -13.46
N VAL A 222 -18.17 0.26 -12.47
CA VAL A 222 -18.48 0.07 -11.05
C VAL A 222 -18.41 1.41 -10.36
N THR A 223 -19.49 1.81 -9.68
CA THR A 223 -19.52 3.06 -8.90
C THR A 223 -19.78 2.77 -7.43
N ALA A 224 -19.28 3.65 -6.57
CA ALA A 224 -19.56 3.62 -5.14
C ALA A 224 -19.55 5.03 -4.57
N GLU A 225 -20.32 5.26 -3.51
CA GLU A 225 -20.27 6.51 -2.75
C GLU A 225 -19.24 6.43 -1.63
N VAL A 226 -18.42 7.47 -1.52
CA VAL A 226 -17.45 7.66 -0.43
C VAL A 226 -17.84 8.93 0.31
N GLN A 227 -18.09 8.80 1.61
CA GLN A 227 -18.42 9.92 2.48
C GLN A 227 -17.34 10.14 3.53
N ASN A 228 -16.92 11.39 3.70
CA ASN A 228 -16.11 11.80 4.85
C ASN A 228 -16.99 11.90 6.10
N THR A 229 -16.73 11.03 7.08
CA THR A 229 -17.47 10.92 8.34
C THR A 229 -16.73 11.55 9.53
N GLY A 230 -15.49 12.00 9.33
CA GLY A 230 -14.72 12.68 10.37
C GLY A 230 -14.98 14.19 10.42
N THR A 231 -14.17 14.87 11.23
CA THR A 231 -14.33 16.30 11.56
C THR A 231 -13.43 17.23 10.77
N VAL A 232 -12.46 16.68 10.04
CA VAL A 232 -11.50 17.43 9.21
C VAL A 232 -11.67 17.06 7.74
N ASN A 233 -11.25 17.94 6.83
CA ASN A 233 -11.18 17.57 5.42
C ASN A 233 -10.16 16.45 5.23
N GLY A 234 -10.36 15.60 4.22
CA GLY A 234 -9.47 14.47 3.99
C GLY A 234 -9.54 13.99 2.55
N THR A 235 -8.43 13.45 2.05
CA THR A 235 -8.41 12.75 0.76
C THR A 235 -8.45 11.25 1.05
N GLU A 236 -9.37 10.54 0.42
CA GLU A 236 -9.47 9.09 0.54
C GLU A 236 -8.97 8.41 -0.74
N VAL A 237 -8.28 7.28 -0.61
CA VAL A 237 -7.92 6.45 -1.79
C VAL A 237 -8.85 5.24 -1.82
N ALA A 238 -9.97 5.36 -2.52
CA ALA A 238 -10.90 4.28 -2.76
C ALA A 238 -10.31 3.29 -3.76
N GLN A 239 -10.41 1.99 -3.47
CA GLN A 239 -9.78 0.92 -4.25
C GLN A 239 -10.84 -0.08 -4.72
N LEU A 240 -10.74 -0.52 -5.97
CA LEU A 240 -11.54 -1.58 -6.56
C LEU A 240 -10.68 -2.83 -6.78
N TYR A 241 -11.13 -3.95 -6.25
CA TYR A 241 -10.57 -5.28 -6.49
C TYR A 241 -11.57 -6.16 -7.22
N VAL A 242 -11.08 -6.97 -8.14
CA VAL A 242 -11.88 -7.93 -8.92
C VAL A 242 -11.39 -9.35 -8.62
N GLN A 243 -12.32 -10.24 -8.33
CA GLN A 243 -12.09 -11.68 -8.29
C GLN A 243 -12.71 -12.29 -9.56
N THR A 244 -11.84 -12.88 -10.38
CA THR A 244 -12.25 -13.49 -11.64
C THR A 244 -12.86 -14.88 -11.42
N PRO A 245 -13.76 -15.35 -12.30
CA PRO A 245 -14.29 -16.71 -12.25
C PRO A 245 -13.18 -17.77 -12.25
N GLY A 246 -13.42 -18.86 -11.54
CA GLY A 246 -12.49 -19.98 -11.39
C GLY A 246 -12.16 -20.28 -9.93
N THR A 247 -11.57 -21.44 -9.68
CA THR A 247 -11.19 -21.86 -8.33
C THR A 247 -9.96 -21.11 -7.83
N ASN A 248 -10.02 -20.60 -6.60
CA ASN A 248 -8.90 -20.09 -5.80
C ASN A 248 -8.07 -18.95 -6.44
N ARG A 249 -8.65 -18.14 -7.33
CA ARG A 249 -7.95 -16.95 -7.84
C ARG A 249 -7.99 -15.81 -6.81
N PRO A 250 -6.86 -15.12 -6.58
CA PRO A 250 -6.82 -14.01 -5.65
C PRO A 250 -7.60 -12.85 -6.25
N ARG A 251 -8.23 -12.05 -5.39
CA ARG A 251 -8.75 -10.73 -5.80
C ARG A 251 -7.57 -9.86 -6.22
N VAL A 252 -7.76 -9.05 -7.26
CA VAL A 252 -6.69 -8.22 -7.84
C VAL A 252 -7.15 -6.79 -8.01
N LEU A 253 -6.29 -5.83 -7.66
CA LEU A 253 -6.56 -4.40 -7.87
C LEU A 253 -6.82 -4.13 -9.36
N ARG A 254 -7.87 -3.35 -9.65
CA ARG A 254 -8.25 -2.90 -10.99
C ARG A 254 -8.53 -1.41 -11.12
N GLY A 255 -8.79 -0.72 -10.03
CA GLY A 255 -8.99 0.72 -10.06
C GLY A 255 -8.71 1.35 -8.71
N PHE A 256 -8.36 2.63 -8.72
CA PHE A 256 -8.35 3.44 -7.52
C PHE A 256 -8.70 4.89 -7.85
N GLU A 257 -9.42 5.55 -6.96
CA GLU A 257 -9.87 6.94 -7.10
C GLU A 257 -9.53 7.72 -5.84
N LYS A 258 -9.30 9.02 -5.99
CA LYS A 258 -8.75 9.87 -4.91
C LYS A 258 -9.58 11.13 -4.62
N PRO A 259 -10.85 11.00 -4.20
CA PRO A 259 -11.67 12.16 -3.87
C PRO A 259 -11.13 12.93 -2.65
N LEU A 260 -11.06 14.26 -2.77
CA LEU A 260 -10.89 15.17 -1.64
C LEU A 260 -12.28 15.56 -1.12
N LEU A 261 -12.53 15.33 0.18
CA LEU A 261 -13.84 15.49 0.79
C LEU A 261 -13.76 16.35 2.04
N ASN A 262 -14.61 17.37 2.12
CA ASN A 262 -14.87 18.10 3.35
C ASN A 262 -15.69 17.23 4.34
N PRO A 263 -15.73 17.57 5.64
CA PRO A 263 -16.57 16.86 6.61
C PRO A 263 -18.02 16.72 6.12
N SER A 264 -18.60 15.52 6.28
CA SER A 264 -19.95 15.14 5.81
C SER A 264 -20.17 15.11 4.29
N GLN A 265 -19.18 15.52 3.47
CA GLN A 265 -19.29 15.50 2.02
C GLN A 265 -19.24 14.06 1.50
N THR A 266 -20.11 13.76 0.54
CA THR A 266 -20.16 12.50 -0.20
C THR A 266 -19.73 12.74 -1.65
N SER A 267 -18.98 11.82 -2.24
CA SER A 267 -18.67 11.79 -3.67
C SER A 267 -18.87 10.38 -4.21
N THR A 268 -19.41 10.29 -5.42
CA THR A 268 -19.42 9.04 -6.19
C THR A 268 -18.07 8.88 -6.88
N VAL A 269 -17.41 7.74 -6.69
CA VAL A 269 -16.23 7.32 -7.44
C VAL A 269 -16.65 6.31 -8.51
N SER A 270 -15.96 6.30 -9.65
CA SER A 270 -16.25 5.42 -10.78
C SER A 270 -15.00 4.65 -11.18
N PHE A 271 -15.18 3.38 -11.51
CA PHE A 271 -14.12 2.48 -11.93
C PHE A 271 -14.57 1.74 -13.18
N ASP A 272 -13.98 2.07 -14.33
CA ASP A 272 -14.28 1.40 -15.58
C ASP A 272 -13.34 0.20 -15.76
N LEU A 273 -13.94 -0.98 -15.96
CA LEU A 273 -13.25 -2.25 -16.13
C LEU A 273 -13.20 -2.58 -17.61
N THR A 274 -11.98 -2.62 -18.14
CA THR A 274 -11.71 -2.99 -19.52
C THR A 274 -11.85 -4.50 -19.73
N ARG A 275 -11.96 -4.94 -20.99
CA ARG A 275 -11.83 -6.35 -21.34
C ARG A 275 -10.59 -6.98 -20.73
N ARG A 276 -9.44 -6.30 -20.77
CA ARG A 276 -8.17 -6.81 -20.23
C ARG A 276 -8.25 -7.02 -18.72
N ASP A 277 -8.90 -6.13 -17.99
CA ASP A 277 -9.04 -6.22 -16.54
C ASP A 277 -9.77 -7.50 -16.11
N LEU A 278 -10.70 -7.95 -16.95
CA LEU A 278 -11.54 -9.12 -16.74
C LEU A 278 -10.99 -10.39 -17.42
N SER A 279 -9.87 -10.29 -18.14
CA SER A 279 -9.28 -11.41 -18.89
C SER A 279 -8.15 -12.10 -18.12
N VAL A 280 -7.86 -13.34 -18.53
CA VAL A 280 -6.65 -14.08 -18.14
C VAL A 280 -5.87 -14.48 -19.38
N TRP A 281 -4.58 -14.76 -19.23
CA TRP A 281 -3.78 -15.26 -20.35
C TRP A 281 -4.01 -16.76 -20.55
N ASP A 282 -4.51 -17.15 -21.72
CA ASP A 282 -4.57 -18.56 -22.13
C ASP A 282 -3.28 -18.95 -22.86
N THR A 283 -2.53 -19.85 -22.24
CA THR A 283 -1.26 -20.35 -22.77
C THR A 283 -1.43 -21.27 -23.98
N THR A 284 -2.61 -21.84 -24.21
CA THR A 284 -2.87 -22.72 -25.36
C THR A 284 -3.08 -21.91 -26.63
N THR A 285 -3.99 -20.94 -26.56
CA THR A 285 -4.30 -20.06 -27.70
C THR A 285 -3.35 -18.86 -27.83
N GLN A 286 -2.53 -18.60 -26.80
CA GLN A 286 -1.63 -17.44 -26.71
C GLN A 286 -2.38 -16.12 -26.87
N LYS A 287 -3.52 -16.00 -26.17
CA LYS A 287 -4.39 -14.83 -26.19
C LYS A 287 -4.94 -14.52 -24.80
N TRP A 288 -5.36 -13.27 -24.64
CA TRP A 288 -6.20 -12.89 -23.51
C TRP A 288 -7.60 -13.48 -23.70
N LEU A 289 -8.02 -14.24 -22.69
CA LEU A 289 -9.27 -14.96 -22.62
C LEU A 289 -10.18 -14.25 -21.63
N LEU A 290 -11.29 -13.68 -22.11
CA LEU A 290 -12.33 -13.13 -21.25
C LEU A 290 -13.07 -14.28 -20.57
N GLN A 291 -12.97 -14.39 -19.24
CA GLN A 291 -13.54 -15.52 -18.51
C GLN A 291 -15.07 -15.43 -18.49
N ARG A 292 -15.75 -16.56 -18.70
CA ARG A 292 -17.19 -16.67 -18.50
C ARG A 292 -17.51 -17.06 -17.06
N GLY A 293 -18.60 -16.53 -16.54
CA GLY A 293 -19.12 -16.85 -15.21
C GLY A 293 -19.23 -15.63 -14.30
N GLN A 294 -19.32 -15.90 -13.00
CA GLN A 294 -19.56 -14.88 -11.99
C GLN A 294 -18.25 -14.22 -11.55
N TYR A 295 -18.18 -12.91 -11.74
CA TYR A 295 -17.15 -12.05 -11.17
C TYR A 295 -17.66 -11.48 -9.85
N THR A 296 -16.75 -11.30 -8.90
CA THR A 296 -17.02 -10.54 -7.67
C THR A 296 -16.16 -9.29 -7.66
N VAL A 297 -16.77 -8.15 -7.41
CA VAL A 297 -16.08 -6.88 -7.21
C VAL A 297 -16.13 -6.50 -5.75
N TYR A 298 -15.07 -5.85 -5.27
CA TYR A 298 -14.94 -5.39 -3.91
C TYR A 298 -14.44 -3.95 -3.91
N VAL A 299 -15.08 -3.08 -3.14
CA VAL A 299 -14.69 -1.66 -3.02
C VAL A 299 -14.45 -1.31 -1.55
N GLY A 300 -13.37 -0.58 -1.29
CA GLY A 300 -13.04 -0.13 0.04
C GLY A 300 -11.75 0.68 0.13
N SER A 301 -11.19 0.74 1.33
CA SER A 301 -10.04 1.59 1.65
C SER A 301 -8.70 0.87 1.56
N SER A 302 -8.66 -0.46 1.51
CA SER A 302 -7.44 -1.25 1.38
C SER A 302 -7.74 -2.65 0.83
N SER A 303 -6.71 -3.47 0.58
CA SER A 303 -6.90 -4.86 0.15
C SER A 303 -7.61 -5.78 1.15
N ARG A 304 -7.76 -5.35 2.42
CA ARG A 304 -8.44 -6.09 3.49
C ARG A 304 -9.60 -5.34 4.16
N ASN A 305 -9.74 -4.04 3.95
CA ASN A 305 -10.92 -3.28 4.36
C ASN A 305 -11.80 -2.98 3.14
N LEU A 306 -12.68 -3.92 2.80
CA LEU A 306 -13.54 -3.94 1.62
C LEU A 306 -15.02 -4.07 2.02
N PRO A 307 -15.64 -3.02 2.58
CA PRO A 307 -17.00 -3.07 3.12
C PRO A 307 -18.07 -3.30 2.04
N LEU A 308 -17.80 -2.96 0.77
CA LEU A 308 -18.72 -3.15 -0.33
C LEU A 308 -18.28 -4.32 -1.20
N ASN A 309 -19.23 -5.19 -1.57
CA ASN A 309 -19.04 -6.19 -2.60
C ASN A 309 -20.30 -6.36 -3.45
N GLY A 310 -20.12 -6.86 -4.66
CA GLY A 310 -21.20 -7.17 -5.59
C GLY A 310 -20.73 -8.13 -6.66
N THR A 311 -21.66 -8.66 -7.46
CA THR A 311 -21.36 -9.66 -8.49
C THR A 311 -22.02 -9.33 -9.81
N PHE A 312 -21.36 -9.67 -10.91
CA PHE A 312 -21.95 -9.64 -12.25
C PHE A 312 -21.50 -10.87 -13.04
N ASN A 313 -22.20 -11.19 -14.13
CA ASN A 313 -21.88 -12.32 -15.00
C ASN A 313 -21.47 -11.83 -16.38
N LEU A 314 -20.46 -12.47 -16.95
CA LEU A 314 -20.13 -12.39 -18.38
C LEU A 314 -20.18 -13.77 -19.02
#